data_AF-A0A430QH18-F1
#
_entry.id   AF-A0A430QH18-F1
#
_cell.length_a   1.000
_cell.length_b   1.000
_cell.length_c   1.000
_cell.angle_alpha   90.00
_cell.angle_beta   90.00
_cell.angle_gamma   90.00
#
_symmetry.space_group_name_H-M   'P 1'
#
loop_
_entity.id
_entity.type
_entity.pdbx_description
1 polymer ?
#
loop_
_entity_poly.entity_id
_entity_poly.type
_entity_poly.pdbx_seq_one_letter_code
_entity_poly.pdbx_strand_id
1 'polypeptide(L)'
;MKSVGCFKTTRSFMHSDDTALTLFSAVSFIRGKQYEKLEVCSYSGFKVYPGHGKRAVRIDGRGFYFINKKCERSHFLKRNPREISWTVLYRRKYKKGISEELVKKRTKRVTKSARGIAGASLAEIMAKRNQKPEVRKAMRDQAIRAAKEKQKQKEMEKKVKKVEKKKPQVAPSKQKATKITQKAAPRVGGKR
;
A
#
# COMPACT_ATOMS: atom_id res chain seq x y z
N MET A 1 48.47 -17.18 -13.24
CA MET A 1 48.93 -18.54 -13.63
C MET A 1 48.77 -19.45 -12.42
N LYS A 2 48.41 -20.74 -12.61
CA LYS A 2 48.51 -21.87 -11.64
C LYS A 2 47.92 -21.61 -10.23
N SER A 3 46.81 -22.18 -9.77
CA SER A 3 46.29 -23.57 -9.85
C SER A 3 47.13 -24.60 -9.08
N VAL A 4 46.87 -24.72 -7.77
CA VAL A 4 47.13 -25.85 -6.86
C VAL A 4 46.23 -25.66 -5.62
N GLY A 5 45.75 -26.70 -4.93
CA GLY A 5 45.79 -28.13 -5.20
C GLY A 5 44.89 -28.88 -4.20
N CYS A 6 44.21 -29.95 -4.63
CA CYS A 6 43.37 -30.76 -3.74
C CYS A 6 44.23 -31.85 -3.08
N PHE A 7 44.00 -32.13 -1.79
CA PHE A 7 44.55 -33.31 -1.12
C PHE A 7 43.44 -34.13 -0.46
N LYS A 8 43.49 -35.44 -0.65
CA LYS A 8 42.58 -36.41 -0.01
C LYS A 8 43.34 -37.11 1.11
N THR A 9 42.65 -37.43 2.21
CA THR A 9 43.08 -38.51 3.11
C THR A 9 41.86 -39.24 3.67
N THR A 10 41.97 -40.57 3.76
CA THR A 10 40.89 -41.51 4.08
C THR A 10 41.08 -42.14 5.46
N ARG A 11 39.99 -42.47 6.19
CA ARG A 11 39.99 -43.64 7.09
C ARG A 11 38.61 -44.24 7.34
N SER A 12 38.59 -45.57 7.44
CA SER A 12 37.53 -46.49 7.90
C SER A 12 36.96 -46.07 9.28
N PHE A 13 35.69 -46.29 9.66
CA PHE A 13 34.81 -47.47 9.58
C PHE A 13 35.14 -48.59 10.60
N MET A 14 34.39 -48.57 11.71
CA MET A 14 34.04 -49.57 12.76
C MET A 14 32.95 -48.81 13.57
N HIS A 15 31.67 -49.17 13.73
CA HIS A 15 30.98 -50.39 14.18
C HIS A 15 31.24 -50.80 15.64
N SER A 16 30.16 -51.28 16.30
CA SER A 16 30.02 -51.65 17.73
C SER A 16 30.00 -50.47 18.73
N ASP A 17 29.13 -50.41 19.76
CA ASP A 17 28.06 -51.34 20.22
C ASP A 17 26.79 -50.63 20.73
N ASP A 18 25.65 -51.33 20.69
CA ASP A 18 24.37 -50.95 21.30
C ASP A 18 24.27 -51.38 22.77
N THR A 19 23.88 -50.48 23.69
CA THR A 19 23.40 -50.85 25.05
C THR A 19 22.55 -49.78 25.77
N ALA A 20 22.20 -48.65 25.14
CA ALA A 20 21.67 -47.46 25.83
C ALA A 20 20.13 -47.25 25.76
N LEU A 21 19.36 -48.17 25.17
CA LEU A 21 17.96 -47.93 24.77
C LEU A 21 16.88 -48.68 25.56
N THR A 22 17.19 -49.22 26.74
CA THR A 22 16.25 -50.02 27.57
C THR A 22 15.81 -49.36 28.90
N LEU A 23 16.14 -48.08 29.13
CA LEU A 23 15.64 -47.29 30.28
C LEU A 23 14.72 -46.12 29.87
N PHE A 24 14.05 -46.23 28.71
CA PHE A 24 13.14 -45.21 28.16
C PHE A 24 11.67 -45.63 28.09
N SER A 25 11.26 -46.64 28.87
CA SER A 25 9.87 -47.09 29.01
C SER A 25 9.43 -46.98 30.47
N ALA A 26 8.23 -46.43 30.71
CA ALA A 26 7.67 -46.06 32.01
C ALA A 26 8.62 -45.19 32.88
N VAL A 27 8.40 -43.88 33.04
CA VAL A 27 7.10 -43.24 33.32
C VAL A 27 6.82 -42.10 32.33
N SER A 28 6.32 -42.46 31.15
CA SER A 28 5.62 -41.52 30.25
C SER A 28 4.22 -41.18 30.78
N PHE A 29 4.12 -40.74 32.05
CA PHE A 29 2.89 -40.15 32.58
C PHE A 29 2.75 -38.74 32.01
N ILE A 30 2.34 -38.69 30.74
CA ILE A 30 2.04 -37.47 29.99
C ILE A 30 0.77 -36.87 30.60
N ARG A 31 0.89 -36.26 31.78
CA ARG A 31 -0.05 -35.25 32.25
C ARG A 31 0.04 -34.12 31.24
N GLY A 32 -0.87 -34.12 30.27
CA GLY A 32 -1.01 -33.04 29.29
C GLY A 32 -1.02 -31.73 30.07
N LYS A 33 0.03 -30.91 29.86
CA LYS A 33 0.25 -29.71 30.66
C LYS A 33 -0.87 -28.74 30.32
N GLN A 34 -1.93 -28.74 31.13
CA GLN A 34 -3.18 -28.07 30.83
C GLN A 34 -2.91 -26.56 30.88
N TYR A 35 -2.67 -25.97 29.70
CA TYR A 35 -2.44 -24.53 29.52
C TYR A 35 -3.78 -23.79 29.68
N GLU A 36 -4.33 -23.85 30.90
CA GLU A 36 -5.53 -23.12 31.26
C GLU A 36 -5.33 -21.64 31.02
N LYS A 37 -6.35 -21.02 30.44
CA LYS A 37 -6.30 -19.63 29.97
C LYS A 37 -6.15 -18.69 31.16
N LEU A 38 -4.95 -18.12 31.31
CA LEU A 38 -4.66 -17.13 32.35
C LEU A 38 -5.53 -15.88 32.13
N GLU A 39 -6.47 -15.67 33.04
CA GLU A 39 -7.33 -14.49 33.02
C GLU A 39 -6.56 -13.24 33.51
N VAL A 40 -7.09 -12.06 33.22
CA VAL A 40 -6.45 -10.78 33.60
C VAL A 40 -7.33 -10.03 34.58
N CYS A 41 -6.77 -9.69 35.74
CA CYS A 41 -7.44 -8.92 36.78
C CYS A 41 -7.88 -7.55 36.22
N SER A 42 -9.18 -7.31 36.16
CA SER A 42 -9.79 -6.13 35.54
C SER A 42 -9.40 -4.81 36.22
N TYR A 43 -8.90 -4.88 37.46
CA TYR A 43 -8.48 -3.72 38.24
C TYR A 43 -6.97 -3.45 38.16
N SER A 44 -6.14 -4.48 38.40
CA SER A 44 -4.68 -4.30 38.51
C SER A 44 -3.94 -4.55 37.20
N GLY A 45 -4.52 -5.32 36.27
CA GLY A 45 -3.87 -5.79 35.05
C GLY A 45 -2.86 -6.92 35.25
N PHE A 46 -2.78 -7.53 36.45
CA PHE A 46 -1.99 -8.73 36.67
C PHE A 46 -2.71 -10.00 36.18
N LYS A 47 -1.93 -11.02 35.78
CA LYS A 47 -2.43 -12.35 35.44
C LYS A 47 -3.03 -13.01 36.68
N VAL A 48 -4.15 -13.70 36.51
CA VAL A 48 -4.82 -14.54 37.51
C VAL A 48 -4.60 -15.98 37.10
N TYR A 49 -4.05 -16.78 38.01
CA TYR A 49 -3.87 -18.22 37.81
C TYR A 49 -5.14 -18.98 38.23
N PRO A 50 -5.37 -20.22 37.76
CA PRO A 50 -6.41 -21.09 38.26
C PRO A 50 -6.42 -21.19 39.79
N GLY A 51 -7.61 -21.32 40.38
CA GLY A 51 -7.81 -21.35 41.84
C GLY A 51 -7.58 -20.00 42.58
N HIS A 52 -7.15 -18.94 41.90
CA HIS A 52 -6.85 -17.65 42.54
C HIS A 52 -7.94 -16.59 42.32
N GLY A 53 -8.20 -15.80 43.37
CA GLY A 53 -9.05 -14.61 43.27
C GLY A 53 -10.54 -14.92 43.21
N LYS A 54 -11.30 -14.03 42.54
CA LYS A 54 -12.75 -14.14 42.34
C LYS A 54 -13.18 -13.56 41.00
N ARG A 55 -14.31 -14.04 40.47
CA ARG A 55 -15.10 -13.38 39.41
C ARG A 55 -16.33 -12.73 40.05
N ALA A 56 -16.54 -11.43 39.85
CA ALA A 56 -17.76 -10.73 40.22
C ALA A 56 -18.52 -10.35 38.94
N VAL A 57 -19.80 -10.68 38.85
CA VAL A 57 -20.66 -10.28 37.72
C VAL A 57 -21.59 -9.17 38.19
N ARG A 58 -21.63 -8.07 37.44
CA ARG A 58 -22.56 -6.96 37.68
C ARG A 58 -23.87 -7.22 36.92
N ILE A 59 -24.97 -6.66 37.43
CA ILE A 59 -26.34 -6.72 36.84
C ILE A 59 -26.31 -6.44 35.32
N ASP A 60 -25.49 -5.48 34.87
CA ASP A 60 -25.21 -5.14 33.46
C ASP A 60 -24.62 -6.30 32.59
N GLY A 61 -24.59 -7.55 33.08
CA GLY A 61 -23.92 -8.71 32.46
C GLY A 61 -22.38 -8.65 32.49
N ARG A 62 -21.78 -7.57 33.00
CA ARG A 62 -20.33 -7.33 32.95
C ARG A 62 -19.59 -8.12 34.04
N GLY A 63 -18.82 -9.12 33.61
CA GLY A 63 -17.91 -9.87 34.47
C GLY A 63 -16.58 -9.14 34.72
N PHE A 64 -16.17 -9.06 35.99
CA PHE A 64 -14.87 -8.55 36.43
C PHE A 64 -14.10 -9.67 37.15
N TYR A 65 -12.80 -9.77 36.88
CA TYR A 65 -11.88 -10.66 37.59
C TYR A 65 -11.02 -9.88 38.58
N PHE A 66 -10.90 -10.38 39.81
CA PHE A 66 -10.06 -9.80 40.84
C PHE A 66 -9.08 -10.82 41.39
N ILE A 67 -7.77 -10.55 41.28
CA ILE A 67 -6.72 -11.44 41.82
C ILE A 67 -6.76 -11.55 43.36
N ASN A 68 -7.10 -10.46 44.05
CA ASN A 68 -7.01 -10.35 45.51
C ASN A 68 -8.15 -9.48 46.07
N LYS A 69 -8.53 -9.70 47.35
CA LYS A 69 -9.52 -8.88 48.09
C LYS A 69 -9.21 -7.36 48.05
N LYS A 70 -7.93 -6.98 47.93
CA LYS A 70 -7.47 -5.59 47.72
C LYS A 70 -8.02 -4.97 46.42
N CYS A 71 -8.08 -5.75 45.33
CA CYS A 71 -8.61 -5.29 44.04
C CYS A 71 -10.14 -5.18 44.08
N GLU A 72 -10.79 -6.23 44.59
CA GLU A 72 -12.23 -6.33 44.82
C GLU A 72 -12.76 -5.12 45.61
N ARG A 73 -12.25 -4.89 46.83
CA ARG A 73 -12.64 -3.75 47.68
C ARG A 73 -12.38 -2.40 47.00
N SER A 74 -11.25 -2.22 46.30
CA SER A 74 -10.93 -0.94 45.65
C SER A 74 -11.86 -0.65 44.46
N HIS A 75 -12.29 -1.68 43.74
CA HIS A 75 -13.26 -1.57 42.64
C HIS A 75 -14.66 -1.23 43.15
N PHE A 76 -15.14 -1.87 44.22
CA PHE A 76 -16.43 -1.53 44.85
C PHE A 76 -16.43 -0.12 45.48
N LEU A 77 -15.28 0.34 46.02
CA LEU A 77 -15.05 1.73 46.40
C LEU A 77 -14.93 2.70 45.20
N LYS A 78 -15.19 2.24 43.96
CA LYS A 78 -15.16 3.01 42.70
C LYS A 78 -13.84 3.75 42.43
N ARG A 79 -12.74 3.36 43.07
CA ARG A 79 -11.43 4.03 42.92
C ARG A 79 -10.86 3.80 41.53
N ASN A 80 -10.35 4.85 40.89
CA ASN A 80 -9.83 4.75 39.53
C ASN A 80 -8.47 4.02 39.50
N PRO A 81 -8.34 2.87 38.81
CA PRO A 81 -7.06 2.18 38.72
C PRO A 81 -5.98 2.99 37.98
N ARG A 82 -6.34 4.05 37.24
CA ARG A 82 -5.40 4.95 36.54
C ARG A 82 -4.70 5.97 37.45
N GLU A 83 -5.17 6.15 38.68
CA GLU A 83 -4.54 7.01 39.71
C GLU A 83 -3.69 6.21 40.72
N ILE A 84 -3.94 4.90 40.83
CA ILE A 84 -3.32 4.04 41.84
C ILE A 84 -1.99 3.47 41.34
N SER A 85 -0.90 3.96 41.94
CA SER A 85 0.50 3.77 41.54
C SER A 85 0.93 2.33 41.21
N TRP A 86 0.39 1.34 41.92
CA TRP A 86 0.80 -0.07 41.80
C TRP A 86 0.08 -0.85 40.68
N THR A 87 -0.89 -0.28 39.97
CA THR A 87 -1.57 -0.98 38.86
C THR A 87 -0.77 -0.90 37.55
N VAL A 88 -0.95 -1.91 36.68
CA VAL A 88 -0.44 -1.88 35.30
C VAL A 88 -1.07 -0.73 34.49
N LEU A 89 -2.32 -0.34 34.80
CA LEU A 89 -3.01 0.77 34.13
C LEU A 89 -2.39 2.13 34.45
N TYR A 90 -2.03 2.39 35.71
CA TYR A 90 -1.25 3.56 36.11
C TYR A 90 0.13 3.54 35.44
N ARG A 91 0.85 2.42 35.52
CA ARG A 91 2.17 2.30 34.90
C ARG A 91 2.16 2.57 33.39
N ARG A 92 1.09 2.17 32.67
CA ARG A 92 0.89 2.53 31.26
C ARG A 92 0.61 4.03 31.06
N LYS A 93 -0.25 4.65 31.88
CA LYS A 93 -0.55 6.11 31.82
C LYS A 93 0.72 6.96 32.03
N TYR A 94 1.55 6.59 33.00
CA TYR A 94 2.77 7.31 33.37
C TYR A 94 4.06 6.69 32.79
N LYS A 95 3.95 5.85 31.75
CA LYS A 95 5.05 5.15 31.05
C LYS A 95 6.05 4.35 31.93
N LYS A 96 5.76 4.09 33.21
CA LYS A 96 6.72 3.57 34.20
C LYS A 96 7.17 2.14 33.88
N GLY A 97 8.40 2.01 33.36
CA GLY A 97 9.00 0.73 32.97
C GLY A 97 8.46 0.18 31.65
N ILE A 98 8.08 1.07 30.72
CA ILE A 98 8.07 0.76 29.29
C ILE A 98 9.41 1.28 28.75
N SER A 99 10.26 0.40 28.23
CA SER A 99 11.37 0.84 27.37
C SER A 99 10.77 1.45 26.11
N GLU A 100 11.14 2.68 25.76
CA GLU A 100 10.45 3.45 24.70
C GLU A 100 10.78 3.00 23.27
N GLU A 101 11.38 1.81 23.10
CA GLU A 101 11.43 1.08 21.84
C GLU A 101 10.09 0.39 21.50
N LEU A 102 8.97 1.07 21.76
CA LEU A 102 7.73 0.80 21.07
C LEU A 102 7.93 1.20 19.60
N VAL A 103 8.41 0.23 18.81
CA VAL A 103 8.72 0.35 17.38
C VAL A 103 7.65 1.17 16.68
N LYS A 104 7.95 2.46 16.44
CA LYS A 104 7.07 3.39 15.73
C LYS A 104 6.72 2.72 14.40
N LYS A 105 5.47 2.32 14.21
CA LYS A 105 5.02 1.51 13.06
C LYS A 105 5.22 2.30 11.75
N ARG A 106 6.44 2.25 11.20
CA ARG A 106 6.81 2.90 9.95
C ARG A 106 5.98 2.27 8.84
N THR A 107 5.03 3.03 8.31
CA THR A 107 4.19 2.62 7.18
C THR A 107 5.07 2.47 5.95
N LYS A 108 5.40 1.22 5.58
CA LYS A 108 6.17 0.92 4.37
C LYS A 108 5.34 1.34 3.16
N ARG A 109 5.67 2.48 2.53
CA ARG A 109 5.12 2.86 1.23
C ARG A 109 5.65 1.89 0.17
N VAL A 110 4.77 1.05 -0.37
CA VAL A 110 5.10 0.13 -1.48
C VAL A 110 4.79 0.85 -2.79
N THR A 111 5.82 1.40 -3.43
CA THR A 111 5.74 1.87 -4.82
C THR A 111 5.70 0.65 -5.76
N LYS A 112 4.67 0.57 -6.62
CA LYS A 112 4.53 -0.50 -7.61
C LYS A 112 5.14 -0.05 -8.94
N SER A 113 6.18 -0.74 -9.41
CA SER A 113 6.75 -0.51 -10.74
C SER A 113 5.75 -0.84 -11.84
N ALA A 114 5.77 -0.08 -12.94
CA ALA A 114 4.96 -0.37 -14.13
C ALA A 114 5.39 -1.72 -14.75
N ARG A 115 4.40 -2.51 -15.19
CA ARG A 115 4.60 -3.78 -15.91
C ARG A 115 4.47 -3.56 -17.43
N GLY A 116 4.86 -4.55 -18.22
CA GLY A 116 4.57 -4.58 -19.65
C GLY A 116 3.06 -4.64 -19.92
N ILE A 117 2.64 -4.25 -21.12
CA ILE A 117 1.23 -4.20 -21.55
C ILE A 117 1.10 -5.07 -22.80
N ALA A 118 -0.06 -5.71 -23.02
CA ALA A 118 -0.32 -6.43 -24.25
C ALA A 118 -0.11 -5.50 -25.47
N GLY A 119 0.72 -5.93 -26.43
CA GLY A 119 1.10 -5.12 -27.60
C GLY A 119 2.29 -4.14 -27.40
N ALA A 120 2.90 -4.05 -26.21
CA ALA A 120 4.15 -3.31 -26.00
C ALA A 120 4.96 -3.86 -24.82
N SER A 121 6.17 -4.38 -25.10
CA SER A 121 7.06 -4.89 -24.06
C SER A 121 7.52 -3.80 -23.09
N LEU A 122 7.90 -4.19 -21.87
CA LEU A 122 8.42 -3.25 -20.88
C LEU A 122 9.67 -2.50 -21.39
N ALA A 123 10.50 -3.17 -22.18
CA ALA A 123 11.70 -2.59 -22.80
C ALA A 123 11.35 -1.48 -23.80
N GLU A 124 10.38 -1.69 -24.69
CA GLU A 124 9.91 -0.63 -25.62
C GLU A 124 9.29 0.55 -24.88
N ILE A 125 8.49 0.28 -23.85
CA ILE A 125 7.85 1.32 -23.02
C ILE A 125 8.93 2.16 -22.33
N MET A 126 10.00 1.53 -21.82
CA MET A 126 11.15 2.24 -21.27
C MET A 126 11.93 3.01 -22.35
N ALA A 127 12.22 2.41 -23.51
CA ALA A 127 12.92 3.08 -24.60
C ALA A 127 12.16 4.33 -25.08
N LYS A 128 10.86 4.21 -25.35
CA LYS A 128 9.97 5.33 -25.74
C LYS A 128 9.87 6.38 -24.62
N ARG A 129 9.88 5.98 -23.33
CA ARG A 129 9.89 6.89 -22.16
C ARG A 129 11.23 7.59 -21.93
N ASN A 130 12.35 6.99 -22.33
CA ASN A 130 13.70 7.51 -22.05
C ASN A 130 14.30 8.32 -23.22
N GLN A 131 13.60 8.43 -24.36
CA GLN A 131 13.98 9.35 -25.45
C GLN A 131 14.17 10.79 -24.95
N LYS A 132 15.32 11.39 -25.28
CA LYS A 132 15.66 12.79 -24.96
C LYS A 132 14.60 13.78 -25.48
N PRO A 133 14.38 14.92 -24.79
CA PRO A 133 13.38 15.90 -25.20
C PRO A 133 13.65 16.52 -26.57
N GLU A 134 14.91 16.62 -27.01
CA GLU A 134 15.26 17.07 -28.38
C GLU A 134 14.66 16.15 -29.45
N VAL A 135 14.86 14.83 -29.33
CA VAL A 135 14.36 13.84 -30.30
C VAL A 135 12.83 13.88 -30.38
N ARG A 136 12.16 14.09 -29.24
CA ARG A 136 10.70 14.29 -29.18
C ARG A 136 10.23 15.58 -29.85
N LYS A 137 10.96 16.68 -29.69
CA LYS A 137 10.69 17.94 -30.39
C LYS A 137 10.86 17.76 -31.90
N ALA A 138 11.98 17.19 -32.34
CA ALA A 138 12.25 16.93 -33.76
C ALA A 138 11.15 16.08 -34.43
N MET A 139 10.74 14.96 -33.83
CA MET A 139 9.63 14.14 -34.35
C MET A 139 8.30 14.90 -34.37
N ARG A 140 8.01 15.72 -33.33
CA ARG A 140 6.80 16.55 -33.27
C ARG A 140 6.79 17.61 -34.38
N ASP A 141 7.91 18.27 -34.62
CA ASP A 141 8.02 19.34 -35.60
C ASP A 141 7.99 18.80 -37.03
N GLN A 142 8.60 17.64 -37.28
CA GLN A 142 8.44 16.87 -38.53
C GLN A 142 6.97 16.50 -38.79
N ALA A 143 6.28 15.97 -37.77
CA ALA A 143 4.85 15.64 -37.88
C ALA A 143 3.98 16.88 -38.13
N ILE A 144 4.29 18.03 -37.51
CA ILE A 144 3.59 19.31 -37.74
C ILE A 144 3.84 19.83 -39.17
N ARG A 145 5.05 19.72 -39.71
CA ARG A 145 5.36 20.09 -41.11
C ARG A 145 4.56 19.23 -42.09
N ALA A 146 4.67 17.90 -41.97
CA ALA A 146 3.94 16.95 -42.82
C ALA A 146 2.41 17.11 -42.71
N ALA A 147 1.88 17.47 -41.53
CA ALA A 147 0.45 17.79 -41.36
C ALA A 147 0.04 19.08 -42.09
N LYS A 148 0.85 20.14 -42.00
CA LYS A 148 0.62 21.41 -42.72
C LYS A 148 0.72 21.24 -44.25
N GLU A 149 1.65 20.43 -44.73
CA GLU A 149 1.79 20.09 -46.15
C GLU A 149 0.57 19.31 -46.65
N LYS A 150 0.14 18.27 -45.92
CA LYS A 150 -1.10 17.52 -46.23
C LYS A 150 -2.37 18.39 -46.16
N GLN A 151 -2.39 19.44 -45.33
CA GLN A 151 -3.46 20.44 -45.33
C GLN A 151 -3.42 21.32 -46.58
N LYS A 152 -2.24 21.86 -46.96
CA LYS A 152 -2.06 22.64 -48.19
C LYS A 152 -2.47 21.85 -49.44
N GLN A 153 -2.02 20.58 -49.56
CA GLN A 153 -2.39 19.69 -50.66
C GLN A 153 -3.90 19.51 -50.76
N LYS A 154 -4.58 19.16 -49.64
CA LYS A 154 -6.04 19.06 -49.57
C LYS A 154 -6.77 20.38 -49.87
N GLU A 155 -6.16 21.53 -49.60
CA GLU A 155 -6.72 22.83 -49.97
C GLU A 155 -6.56 23.11 -51.47
N MET A 156 -5.42 22.74 -52.07
CA MET A 156 -5.18 22.85 -53.52
C MET A 156 -6.14 21.92 -54.30
N GLU A 157 -6.28 20.67 -53.90
CA GLU A 157 -7.26 19.72 -54.45
C GLU A 157 -8.70 20.27 -54.39
N LYS A 158 -9.09 20.87 -53.26
CA LYS A 158 -10.40 21.51 -53.09
C LYS A 158 -10.58 22.74 -53.99
N LYS A 159 -9.51 23.48 -54.29
CA LYS A 159 -9.54 24.62 -55.22
C LYS A 159 -9.69 24.14 -56.67
N VAL A 160 -8.90 23.15 -57.11
CA VAL A 160 -9.02 22.55 -58.46
C VAL A 160 -10.43 22.00 -58.69
N LYS A 161 -10.93 21.16 -57.77
CA LYS A 161 -12.30 20.59 -57.83
C LYS A 161 -13.43 21.62 -57.74
N LYS A 162 -13.12 22.88 -57.38
CA LYS A 162 -14.06 24.02 -57.38
C LYS A 162 -13.98 24.84 -58.68
N VAL A 163 -12.85 24.80 -59.41
CA VAL A 163 -12.68 25.41 -60.74
C VAL A 163 -13.27 24.51 -61.83
N GLU A 164 -13.11 23.19 -61.74
CA GLU A 164 -13.71 22.24 -62.69
C GLU A 164 -15.25 22.32 -62.71
N LYS A 165 -15.87 22.62 -61.55
CA LYS A 165 -17.31 22.92 -61.44
C LYS A 165 -17.71 24.34 -61.89
N LYS A 166 -16.85 25.06 -62.63
CA LYS A 166 -17.09 26.40 -63.17
C LYS A 166 -16.63 26.55 -64.64
N LYS A 167 -17.06 25.64 -65.52
CA LYS A 167 -17.30 26.00 -66.93
C LYS A 167 -18.74 26.57 -67.06
N PRO A 168 -18.97 27.65 -67.82
CA PRO A 168 -20.24 28.39 -67.77
C PRO A 168 -21.35 27.80 -68.66
N GLN A 169 -22.58 27.82 -68.14
CA GLN A 169 -23.80 27.90 -68.94
C GLN A 169 -24.49 29.25 -68.65
N VAL A 170 -25.42 29.65 -69.52
CA VAL A 170 -25.69 31.07 -69.81
C VAL A 170 -27.07 31.54 -69.30
N ALA A 171 -27.07 32.72 -68.66
CA ALA A 171 -28.21 33.64 -68.41
C ALA A 171 -29.38 33.16 -67.51
N PRO A 172 -30.28 34.07 -67.05
CA PRO A 172 -30.14 35.52 -66.84
C PRO A 172 -30.38 35.95 -65.36
N SER A 173 -30.49 37.25 -65.11
CA SER A 173 -30.50 37.88 -63.78
C SER A 173 -31.89 38.26 -63.22
N LYS A 174 -31.94 38.51 -61.91
CA LYS A 174 -32.86 39.47 -61.23
C LYS A 174 -32.23 39.98 -59.92
N GLN A 175 -32.72 41.09 -59.40
CA GLN A 175 -32.03 41.96 -58.41
C GLN A 175 -32.83 42.15 -57.10
N LYS A 176 -32.26 42.95 -56.17
CA LYS A 176 -32.83 43.51 -54.91
C LYS A 176 -32.77 42.55 -53.70
N ALA A 177 -32.48 42.98 -52.47
CA ALA A 177 -32.05 44.30 -51.94
C ALA A 177 -31.13 44.14 -50.69
N THR A 178 -30.49 45.22 -50.26
CA THR A 178 -29.59 45.30 -49.10
C THR A 178 -30.33 45.53 -47.76
N LYS A 179 -29.72 45.09 -46.63
CA LYS A 179 -30.08 45.58 -45.28
C LYS A 179 -28.85 45.75 -44.39
N ILE A 180 -28.92 46.74 -43.49
CA ILE A 180 -27.83 47.36 -42.72
C ILE A 180 -28.39 47.71 -41.31
N THR A 181 -27.64 47.72 -40.19
CA THR A 181 -26.23 47.34 -39.98
C THR A 181 -26.15 45.96 -39.27
N GLN A 182 -25.49 45.63 -38.13
CA GLN A 182 -24.67 46.28 -37.10
C GLN A 182 -23.44 45.39 -36.74
N LYS A 183 -22.53 45.88 -35.88
CA LYS A 183 -21.34 45.17 -35.39
C LYS A 183 -21.52 44.82 -33.90
N ALA A 184 -21.19 43.59 -33.49
CA ALA A 184 -20.98 43.25 -32.08
C ALA A 184 -19.49 43.38 -31.72
N ALA A 185 -19.18 44.10 -30.64
CA ALA A 185 -17.80 44.28 -30.16
C ALA A 185 -17.40 43.19 -29.14
N PRO A 186 -16.13 42.74 -29.10
CA PRO A 186 -15.68 41.75 -28.14
C PRO A 186 -15.55 42.34 -26.73
N ARG A 187 -16.16 41.69 -25.73
CA ARG A 187 -15.99 42.06 -24.31
C ARG A 187 -14.63 41.61 -23.79
N VAL A 188 -13.90 42.53 -23.16
CA VAL A 188 -12.52 42.32 -22.67
C VAL A 188 -12.51 41.99 -21.17
N GLY A 189 -11.65 41.03 -20.79
CA GLY A 189 -10.92 41.04 -19.51
C GLY A 189 -11.72 41.02 -18.21
N GLY A 190 -12.26 39.85 -17.82
CA GLY A 190 -12.57 39.58 -16.41
C GLY A 190 -11.33 39.02 -15.69
N LYS A 191 -10.71 39.78 -14.79
CA LYS A 191 -9.62 39.29 -13.92
C LYS A 191 -9.62 39.99 -12.55
N ARG A 192 -10.39 39.43 -11.62
CA ARG A 192 -10.23 39.55 -10.17
C ARG A 192 -10.85 38.34 -9.51
#